data_AF-A0A4V2JFU5-F1
#
_entry.id   AF-A0A4V2JFU5-F1
#
_cell.length_a   1.000
_cell.length_b   1.000
_cell.length_c   1.000
_cell.angle_alpha   90.00
_cell.angle_beta   90.00
_cell.angle_gamma   90.00
#
_symmetry.space_group_name_H-M   'P 1'
#
loop_
_entity.id
_entity.type
_entity.pdbx_description
1 polymer ?
#
loop_
_entity_poly.entity_id
_entity_poly.type
_entity_poly.pdbx_seq_one_letter_code
_entity_poly.pdbx_strand_id
1 'polypeptide(L)'
;MKIGNPSDKPINGVGGGTRTESTVSTKTSGKTASLDGGVGSSAKVTLSNTAASLLNGTDPAFDADKVAQVKQAIDDGSYQVNPEVIADKLIANAKELLSPRVS
;
A
#
# COMPACT_ATOMS: atom_id res chain seq x y z
N MET A 1 33.55 -40.67 -12.79
CA MET A 1 33.58 -39.49 -11.90
C MET A 1 33.18 -39.96 -10.51
N LYS A 2 34.02 -39.66 -9.52
CA LYS A 2 33.80 -39.85 -8.09
C LYS A 2 32.97 -38.67 -7.60
N ILE A 3 31.91 -38.91 -6.82
CA ILE A 3 31.63 -38.28 -5.50
C ILE A 3 30.57 -39.17 -4.83
N GLY A 4 30.99 -39.90 -3.80
CA GLY A 4 30.09 -40.60 -2.88
C GLY A 4 29.57 -39.64 -1.80
N ASN A 5 28.36 -39.92 -1.33
CA ASN A 5 27.68 -39.25 -0.24
C ASN A 5 28.53 -39.15 1.03
N PRO A 6 28.55 -37.97 1.70
CA PRO A 6 28.84 -37.90 3.12
C PRO A 6 27.56 -37.61 3.88
N SER A 7 26.71 -38.62 4.07
CA SER A 7 25.93 -38.67 5.30
C SER A 7 26.81 -39.39 6.33
N ASP A 8 26.75 -38.88 7.56
CA ASP A 8 27.23 -39.55 8.78
C ASP A 8 28.73 -39.47 9.08
N LYS A 9 29.13 -38.36 9.71
CA LYS A 9 30.07 -38.47 10.83
C LYS A 9 29.63 -37.56 12.00
N PRO A 10 29.30 -38.15 13.17
CA PRO A 10 29.01 -37.39 14.39
C PRO A 10 30.32 -36.92 15.02
N ILE A 11 30.29 -35.82 15.79
CA ILE A 11 30.63 -35.86 17.22
C ILE A 11 30.43 -34.49 17.91
N ASN A 12 29.84 -34.64 19.08
CA ASN A 12 29.59 -33.73 20.17
C ASN A 12 30.86 -33.20 20.86
N GLY A 13 30.78 -31.97 21.40
CA GLY A 13 31.73 -31.33 22.34
C GLY A 13 32.31 -30.05 21.74
N VAL A 14 32.23 -28.84 22.30
CA VAL A 14 32.12 -28.29 23.67
C VAL A 14 31.70 -26.82 23.46
N GLY A 15 30.88 -26.07 24.20
CA GLY A 15 30.13 -26.24 25.43
C GLY A 15 29.29 -24.95 25.67
N GLY A 16 28.18 -25.08 26.40
CA GLY A 16 27.52 -23.97 27.13
C GLY A 16 26.42 -23.17 26.41
N GLY A 17 25.15 -23.40 26.80
CA GLY A 17 24.17 -22.29 26.94
C GLY A 17 22.99 -22.22 25.97
N THR A 18 21.88 -22.88 26.35
CA THR A 18 20.45 -22.51 26.13
C THR A 18 19.92 -22.18 24.72
N ARG A 19 19.06 -23.10 24.28
CA ARG A 19 18.10 -23.10 23.16
C ARG A 19 17.19 -21.86 23.10
N THR A 20 17.08 -21.23 21.93
CA THR A 20 15.87 -20.52 21.47
C THR A 20 15.72 -20.62 19.95
N GLU A 21 14.48 -20.88 19.56
CA GLU A 21 13.91 -21.10 18.23
C GLU A 21 14.33 -20.02 17.22
N SER A 22 14.90 -20.41 16.07
CA SER A 22 15.13 -19.48 14.95
C SER A 22 13.92 -19.46 14.03
N THR A 23 13.30 -18.29 14.03
CA THR A 23 12.28 -17.79 13.10
C THR A 23 12.69 -17.99 11.64
N VAL A 24 11.85 -18.69 10.88
CA VAL A 24 11.90 -18.71 9.42
C VAL A 24 11.56 -17.30 8.92
N SER A 25 12.59 -16.55 8.50
CA SER A 25 12.42 -15.29 7.78
C SER A 25 12.19 -15.58 6.30
N THR A 26 10.92 -15.69 5.88
CA THR A 26 10.56 -15.69 4.47
C THR A 26 10.65 -14.26 3.92
N LYS A 27 11.72 -13.97 3.20
CA LYS A 27 11.86 -12.76 2.37
C LYS A 27 10.95 -12.89 1.16
N THR A 28 9.80 -12.21 1.15
CA THR A 28 9.03 -11.98 -0.07
C THR A 28 9.60 -10.75 -0.78
N SER A 29 10.43 -10.99 -1.79
CA SER A 29 10.84 -9.94 -2.73
C SER A 29 9.58 -9.39 -3.42
N GLY A 30 9.25 -8.14 -3.13
CA GLY A 30 8.17 -7.42 -3.79
C GLY A 30 8.41 -7.31 -5.29
N LYS A 31 7.56 -7.97 -6.09
CA LYS A 31 7.42 -7.72 -7.52
C LYS A 31 6.54 -6.50 -7.70
N THR A 32 7.13 -5.32 -7.63
CA THR A 32 6.60 -4.14 -8.33
C THR A 32 7.54 -3.86 -9.49
N ALA A 33 7.46 -4.70 -10.53
CA ALA A 33 8.02 -4.33 -11.82
C ALA A 33 7.12 -3.23 -12.38
N SER A 34 7.70 -2.06 -12.60
CA SER A 34 7.08 -0.91 -13.23
C SER A 34 6.32 -1.31 -14.50
N LEU A 35 5.04 -0.97 -14.57
CA LEU A 35 4.21 -1.10 -15.75
C LEU A 35 4.55 0.05 -16.71
N ASP A 36 5.75 0.04 -17.29
CA ASP A 36 6.15 0.96 -18.37
C ASP A 36 5.81 0.40 -19.77
N GLY A 37 5.17 -0.77 -19.83
CA GLY A 37 4.62 -1.31 -21.07
C GLY A 37 3.27 -0.64 -21.36
N GLY A 38 3.26 0.28 -22.33
CA GLY A 38 2.04 0.94 -22.80
C GLY A 38 0.88 -0.05 -23.02
N VAL A 39 -0.32 0.34 -22.62
CA VAL A 39 -1.50 -0.52 -22.66
C VAL A 39 -1.82 -0.94 -24.10
N GLY A 40 -1.79 -2.25 -24.37
CA GLY A 40 -2.20 -2.79 -25.68
C GLY A 40 -3.66 -2.47 -25.99
N SER A 41 -4.05 -2.44 -27.27
CA SER A 41 -5.39 -2.00 -27.68
C SER A 41 -6.54 -2.82 -27.04
N SER A 42 -6.26 -4.07 -26.65
CA SER A 42 -7.21 -4.93 -25.92
C SER A 42 -7.42 -4.53 -24.45
N ALA A 43 -6.57 -3.68 -23.88
CA ALA A 43 -6.67 -3.16 -22.51
C ALA A 43 -7.30 -1.76 -22.46
N LYS A 44 -7.73 -1.21 -23.60
CA LYS A 44 -8.32 0.14 -23.68
C LYS A 44 -9.83 0.06 -23.44
N VAL A 45 -10.30 0.67 -22.35
CA VAL A 45 -11.73 0.80 -22.03
C VAL A 45 -12.24 2.19 -22.45
N THR A 46 -13.43 2.25 -23.02
CA THR A 46 -14.05 3.52 -23.44
C THR A 46 -14.92 4.05 -22.30
N LEU A 47 -14.59 5.22 -21.79
CA LEU A 47 -15.40 5.92 -20.78
C LEU A 47 -16.61 6.58 -21.45
N SER A 48 -17.73 6.65 -20.73
CA SER A 48 -18.91 7.41 -21.20
C SER A 48 -18.59 8.90 -21.31
N ASN A 49 -19.26 9.60 -22.22
CA ASN A 49 -19.03 11.04 -22.45
C ASN A 49 -19.27 11.89 -21.17
N THR A 50 -20.22 11.46 -20.32
CA THR A 50 -20.48 12.06 -19.01
C THR A 50 -19.31 11.86 -18.04
N ALA A 51 -18.75 10.65 -17.97
CA ALA A 51 -17.60 10.37 -17.10
C ALA A 51 -16.34 11.11 -17.55
N ALA A 52 -16.12 11.24 -18.87
CA ALA A 52 -15.05 12.08 -19.40
C ALA A 52 -15.24 13.55 -19.01
N SER A 53 -16.44 14.10 -19.19
CA SER A 53 -16.76 15.49 -18.84
C SER A 53 -16.63 15.79 -17.34
N LEU A 54 -16.96 14.83 -16.48
CA LEU A 54 -16.79 14.94 -15.03
C LEU A 54 -15.30 14.94 -14.62
N LEU A 55 -14.48 14.13 -15.29
CA LEU A 55 -13.02 14.15 -15.09
C LEU A 55 -12.38 15.45 -15.59
N ASN A 56 -13.02 16.12 -16.55
CA ASN A 56 -12.63 17.47 -16.95
C ASN A 56 -13.12 18.56 -15.98
N GLY A 57 -13.98 18.22 -15.02
CA GLY A 57 -14.34 19.09 -13.90
C GLY A 57 -13.13 19.29 -13.00
N THR A 58 -12.83 20.56 -12.71
CA THR A 58 -11.64 21.04 -12.01
C THR A 58 -11.23 20.11 -10.87
N ASP A 59 -10.14 19.35 -11.09
CA ASP A 59 -9.44 18.65 -10.01
C ASP A 59 -9.16 19.69 -8.91
N PRO A 60 -9.49 19.43 -7.63
CA PRO A 60 -9.26 20.41 -6.58
C PRO A 60 -7.80 20.84 -6.65
N ALA A 61 -7.57 22.13 -6.88
CA ALA A 61 -6.22 22.67 -7.07
C ALA A 61 -5.33 22.20 -5.91
N PHE A 62 -4.20 21.58 -6.26
CA PHE A 62 -3.26 21.10 -5.27
C PHE A 62 -2.70 22.29 -4.49
N ASP A 63 -2.99 22.33 -3.19
CA ASP A 63 -2.57 23.39 -2.28
C ASP A 63 -1.33 22.93 -1.51
N ALA A 64 -0.16 23.32 -2.02
CA ALA A 64 1.13 22.98 -1.41
C ALA A 64 1.32 23.63 -0.04
N ASP A 65 0.80 24.85 0.16
CA ASP A 65 0.94 25.60 1.40
C ASP A 65 0.13 24.94 2.52
N LYS A 66 -1.10 24.49 2.22
CA LYS A 66 -1.92 23.72 3.15
C LYS A 66 -1.24 22.41 3.55
N VAL A 67 -0.64 21.70 2.60
CA VAL A 67 0.08 20.44 2.89
C VAL A 67 1.28 20.71 3.81
N ALA A 68 2.05 21.76 3.55
CA ALA A 68 3.18 22.14 4.40
C ALA A 68 2.76 22.47 5.83
N GLN A 69 1.67 23.23 6.00
CA GLN A 69 1.14 23.58 7.32
C GLN A 69 0.66 22.35 8.10
N VAL A 70 -0.08 21.45 7.45
CA VAL A 70 -0.55 20.21 8.09
C VAL A 70 0.63 19.33 8.50
N LYS A 71 1.65 19.20 7.62
CA LYS A 71 2.87 18.46 7.93
C LYS A 71 3.58 19.03 9.15
N GLN A 72 3.76 20.34 9.21
CA GLN A 72 4.39 21.01 10.36
C GLN A 72 3.60 20.77 11.65
N ALA A 73 2.26 20.89 11.63
CA ALA A 73 1.43 20.64 12.79
C ALA A 73 1.53 19.20 13.32
N ILE A 74 1.72 18.23 12.41
CA ILE A 74 1.95 16.82 12.76
C ILE A 74 3.35 16.65 13.37
N ASP A 75 4.38 17.25 12.76
CA ASP A 75 5.76 17.17 13.22
C ASP A 75 5.93 17.82 14.62
N ASP A 76 5.23 18.92 14.88
CA ASP A 76 5.21 19.61 16.18
C ASP A 76 4.27 18.98 17.23
N GLY A 77 3.49 17.95 16.85
CA GLY A 77 2.52 17.29 17.72
C GLY A 77 1.30 18.14 18.09
N SER A 78 1.09 19.27 17.42
CA SER A 78 -0.05 20.18 17.65
C SER A 78 -1.29 19.82 16.85
N TYR A 79 -1.16 18.91 15.88
CA TYR A 79 -2.29 18.40 15.11
C TYR A 79 -3.26 17.60 15.99
N GLN A 80 -4.48 18.12 16.17
CA GLN A 80 -5.51 17.45 16.94
C GLN A 80 -6.47 16.69 16.03
N VAL A 81 -6.63 15.39 16.32
CA VAL A 81 -7.58 14.54 15.61
C VAL A 81 -8.99 14.85 16.10
N ASN A 82 -9.89 15.21 15.18
CA ASN A 82 -11.31 15.34 15.47
C ASN A 82 -12.06 14.08 14.97
N PRO A 83 -12.53 13.20 15.87
CA PRO A 83 -13.20 11.96 15.48
C PRO A 83 -14.57 12.18 14.84
N GLU A 84 -15.30 13.23 15.22
CA GLU A 84 -16.62 13.55 14.67
C GLU A 84 -16.50 13.91 13.19
N VAL A 85 -15.53 14.78 12.85
CA VAL A 85 -15.25 15.17 11.47
C VAL A 85 -14.84 13.97 10.60
N ILE A 86 -14.11 13.01 11.18
CA ILE A 86 -13.73 11.78 10.47
C ILE A 86 -14.99 10.95 10.19
N ALA A 87 -15.83 10.73 11.19
CA ALA A 87 -17.07 9.97 11.03
C ALA A 87 -17.98 10.58 9.96
N ASP A 88 -18.19 11.90 10.00
CA ASP A 88 -19.03 12.60 9.02
C ASP A 88 -18.48 12.46 7.61
N LYS A 89 -17.16 12.60 7.42
CA LYS A 89 -16.51 12.43 6.11
C LYS A 89 -16.60 11.00 5.59
N LEU A 90 -16.46 9.99 6.46
CA LEU A 90 -16.60 8.59 6.09
C LEU A 90 -18.04 8.28 5.67
N ILE A 91 -19.03 8.77 6.41
CA ILE A 91 -20.44 8.62 6.06
C ILE A 91 -20.76 9.35 4.76
N ALA A 92 -20.25 10.58 4.57
CA ALA A 92 -20.44 11.33 3.34
C ALA A 92 -19.87 10.59 2.11
N ASN A 93 -18.66 10.03 2.23
CA ASN A 93 -18.06 9.23 1.18
C ASN A 93 -18.86 7.95 0.89
N ALA A 94 -19.29 7.24 1.94
CA ALA A 94 -20.13 6.06 1.78
C ALA A 94 -21.45 6.41 1.08
N LYS A 95 -22.08 7.54 1.43
CA LYS A 95 -23.29 8.02 0.77
C LYS A 95 -23.04 8.31 -0.71
N GLU A 96 -21.96 8.97 -1.07
CA GLU A 96 -21.61 9.22 -2.49
C GLU A 96 -21.48 7.91 -3.28
N LEU A 97 -20.83 6.89 -2.71
CA LEU A 97 -20.64 5.59 -3.36
C LEU A 97 -21.92 4.75 -3.43
N LEU A 98 -22.77 4.83 -2.40
CA LEU A 98 -23.97 4.01 -2.25
C LEU A 98 -25.24 4.70 -2.74
N SER A 99 -25.18 6.01 -3.00
CA SER A 99 -26.31 6.78 -3.51
C SER A 99 -26.78 6.12 -4.80
N PRO A 100 -28.02 5.60 -4.84
CA PRO A 100 -28.55 4.98 -6.04
C PRO A 100 -28.47 6.02 -7.15
N ARG A 101 -27.80 5.64 -8.24
CA ARG A 101 -27.76 6.46 -9.44
C ARG A 101 -29.19 6.54 -9.97
N VAL A 102 -29.93 7.54 -9.51
CA VAL A 102 -31.28 7.83 -9.98
C VAL A 102 -31.17 7.99 -11.50
N SER A 103 -31.80 7.05 -12.21
CA SER A 103 -31.84 7.01 -13.67
C SER A 103 -32.87 7.99 -14.19
#